data_AF-A0A7N9D5E1-F1
#
_entry.id   AF-A0A7N9D5E1-F1
#
_cell.length_a   1.000
_cell.length_b   1.000
_cell.length_c   1.000
_cell.angle_alpha   90.00
_cell.angle_beta   90.00
_cell.angle_gamma   90.00
#
_symmetry.space_group_name_H-M   'P 1'
#
loop_
_entity.id
_entity.type
_entity.pdbx_description
1 polymer ?
#
loop_
_entity_poly.entity_id
_entity_poly.type
_entity_poly.pdbx_seq_one_letter_code
_entity_poly.pdbx_strand_id
1 'polypeptide(L)'
;MSVSGLKAELKFLASIFDKNHERFRIVSWKLDELHCQFLVPQPGSPHSPPPPLTLHCNITESYPSSSPIWFVDSDDPNLTSVLERLEDTKNNNSLRQQLKWLICELCRLYNVPKHLDVEMLDQPLPTGQNGTTEEVTSEEEEEEEEMAEDIEDLDHYEMKEEEPISGKKSEDEGIEKENLAILEKIRKTQRQDHLNDNFPFDPPFVRVVLPVLSGGYVLGGGALCMELLTKQGWSSAYSIESVIMQINATLVKGKARVQFGANKNVRILPHTVLYMADSETFISLEECRGHKRARKRTSMETALALEKLFPKQCQVLGIVTPGIVVTPMGSGSNRPQEIEIGESGFALLFPQIEGIKIQPFHFIKDPKNLTLERHQLTEVGLLDNPELRVVLVFGYNCCKVGASNYLQQVVSTFSDMNIILAGGQVDNLSSLTSEKNPLDIDAAGVVGLSFSGHRIQSATVLLNEDVSDEKTAEAAMQRLKAANIPEQNTIGFMFACVGRGFQYYRAKGNVEADAFRKFFPSVPLFGFFGNGEIGCDRIVTGNFILRKCNEVKDDDLFHSYTTIMALIHLGSSK
;
A
#
# COMPACT_ATOMS: atom_id res chain seq x y z
N MET A 1 8.84 30.85 -8.48
CA MET A 1 9.94 31.73 -8.96
C MET A 1 9.75 31.89 -10.47
N SER A 2 10.05 33.04 -11.08
CA SER A 2 9.99 33.14 -12.56
C SER A 2 11.15 32.38 -13.19
N VAL A 3 11.01 31.94 -14.45
CA VAL A 3 12.11 31.31 -15.22
C VAL A 3 13.37 32.20 -15.23
N SER A 4 13.17 33.52 -15.32
CA SER A 4 14.25 34.52 -15.19
C SER A 4 14.94 34.51 -13.81
N GLY A 5 14.21 34.21 -12.74
CA GLY A 5 14.74 34.12 -11.38
C GLY A 5 15.62 32.88 -11.16
N LEU A 6 15.21 31.73 -11.70
CA LEU A 6 16.02 30.50 -11.65
C LEU A 6 17.29 30.63 -12.52
N LYS A 7 17.18 31.21 -13.72
CA LYS A 7 18.35 31.49 -14.58
C LYS A 7 19.36 32.40 -13.87
N ALA A 8 18.89 33.41 -13.12
CA ALA A 8 19.75 34.27 -12.32
C ALA A 8 20.38 33.54 -11.11
N GLU A 9 19.63 32.66 -10.45
CA GLU A 9 20.13 31.82 -9.35
C GLU A 9 21.25 30.88 -9.84
N LEU A 10 21.07 30.21 -10.97
CA LEU A 10 22.07 29.31 -11.57
C LEU A 10 23.32 30.05 -12.06
N LYS A 11 23.16 31.21 -12.71
CA LYS A 11 24.29 32.09 -13.08
C LYS A 11 25.09 32.54 -11.85
N PHE A 12 24.41 32.90 -10.76
CA PHE A 12 25.08 33.28 -9.52
C PHE A 12 25.86 32.11 -8.90
N LEU A 13 25.26 30.91 -8.85
CA LEU A 13 25.94 29.71 -8.35
C LEU A 13 27.20 29.38 -9.17
N ALA A 14 27.09 29.40 -10.51
CA ALA A 14 28.22 29.15 -11.41
C ALA A 14 29.33 30.22 -11.31
N SER A 15 28.99 31.44 -10.90
CA SER A 15 29.99 32.50 -10.65
C SER A 15 30.83 32.29 -9.38
N ILE A 16 30.29 31.55 -8.41
CA ILE A 16 30.97 31.21 -7.15
C ILE A 16 31.77 29.91 -7.32
N PHE A 17 31.15 28.91 -7.95
CA PHE A 17 31.71 27.58 -8.14
C PHE A 17 32.00 27.30 -9.60
N ASP A 18 32.94 28.05 -10.18
CA ASP A 18 33.32 27.85 -11.58
C ASP A 18 34.01 26.49 -11.82
N LYS A 19 34.31 26.20 -13.09
CA LYS A 19 34.95 24.93 -13.51
C LYS A 19 36.34 24.71 -12.91
N ASN A 20 36.98 25.75 -12.38
CA ASN A 20 38.34 25.72 -11.82
C ASN A 20 38.35 25.74 -10.28
N HIS A 21 37.21 26.02 -9.63
CA HIS A 21 37.12 26.16 -8.18
C HIS A 21 37.72 24.95 -7.44
N GLU A 22 38.46 25.23 -6.36
CA GLU A 22 39.40 24.28 -5.74
C GLU A 22 38.74 23.20 -4.87
N ARG A 23 37.41 23.26 -4.67
CA ARG A 23 36.68 22.32 -3.79
C ARG A 23 35.42 21.76 -4.42
N PHE A 24 34.61 22.62 -5.03
CA PHE A 24 33.33 22.27 -5.64
C PHE A 24 33.17 23.03 -6.95
N ARG A 25 32.90 22.34 -8.06
CA ARG A 25 32.85 22.92 -9.41
C ARG A 25 31.50 22.67 -10.02
N ILE A 26 30.88 23.68 -10.63
CA ILE A 26 29.73 23.51 -11.50
C ILE A 26 30.27 23.32 -12.92
N VAL A 27 30.11 22.11 -13.45
CA VAL A 27 30.66 21.69 -14.75
C VAL A 27 29.76 22.16 -15.89
N SER A 28 28.45 22.00 -15.73
CA SER A 28 27.43 22.47 -16.67
C SER A 28 26.10 22.69 -15.95
N TRP A 29 25.25 23.54 -16.52
CA TRP A 29 23.90 23.78 -15.99
C TRP A 29 22.92 24.13 -17.11
N LYS A 30 21.68 23.70 -16.94
CA LYS A 30 20.48 24.05 -17.70
C LYS A 30 19.37 24.43 -16.71
N LEU A 31 18.19 24.83 -17.19
CA LEU A 31 17.08 25.18 -16.30
C LEU A 31 16.52 23.98 -15.53
N ASP A 32 16.71 22.78 -16.05
CA ASP A 32 16.22 21.51 -15.52
C ASP A 32 17.32 20.62 -14.92
N GLU A 33 18.60 20.92 -15.14
CA GLU A 33 19.71 20.11 -14.65
C GLU A 33 20.90 20.98 -14.18
N LEU A 34 21.56 20.55 -13.10
CA LEU A 34 22.82 21.11 -12.62
C LEU A 34 23.83 19.97 -12.39
N HIS A 35 24.97 20.03 -13.07
CA HIS A 35 26.03 19.02 -13.01
C HIS A 35 27.27 19.59 -12.31
N CYS A 36 27.72 18.90 -11.26
CA CYS A 36 28.71 19.37 -10.31
C CYS A 36 29.80 18.32 -10.03
N GLN A 37 30.96 18.78 -9.57
CA GLN A 37 32.08 17.95 -9.16
C GLN A 37 32.63 18.40 -7.81
N PHE A 38 32.85 17.47 -6.88
CA PHE A 38 33.52 17.72 -5.61
C PHE A 38 34.92 17.10 -5.59
N LEU A 39 35.93 17.90 -5.24
CA LEU A 39 37.33 17.47 -5.24
C LEU A 39 37.71 16.85 -3.89
N VAL A 40 38.02 15.56 -3.91
CA VAL A 40 38.44 14.77 -2.73
C VAL A 40 39.98 14.71 -2.65
N PRO A 41 40.63 15.19 -1.58
CA PRO A 41 42.08 15.09 -1.41
C PRO A 41 42.51 13.72 -0.85
N GLN A 42 43.74 13.30 -1.15
CA GLN A 42 44.36 12.10 -0.59
C GLN A 42 45.50 12.39 0.39
N PRO A 43 45.74 11.51 1.38
CA PRO A 43 47.03 11.39 2.06
C PRO A 43 47.99 10.46 1.29
N GLY A 44 48.88 11.04 0.48
CA GLY A 44 50.16 10.40 0.10
C GLY A 44 50.22 9.52 -1.16
N SER A 45 50.12 10.10 -2.36
CA SER A 45 50.82 9.60 -3.57
C SER A 45 50.76 10.66 -4.70
N PRO A 46 51.88 11.08 -5.31
CA PRO A 46 51.88 12.14 -6.33
C PRO A 46 51.47 11.73 -7.76
N HIS A 47 51.13 10.46 -8.03
CA HIS A 47 51.19 9.93 -9.41
C HIS A 47 49.86 9.68 -10.14
N SER A 48 48.69 9.93 -9.54
CA SER A 48 47.41 10.10 -10.28
C SER A 48 46.30 10.53 -9.31
N PRO A 49 45.73 11.75 -9.41
CA PRO A 49 44.60 12.14 -8.58
C PRO A 49 43.38 11.25 -8.91
N PRO A 50 42.59 10.82 -7.90
CA PRO A 50 41.33 10.13 -8.15
C PRO A 50 40.35 11.06 -8.90
N PRO A 51 39.42 10.50 -9.69
CA PRO A 51 38.41 11.30 -10.36
C PRO A 51 37.60 12.10 -9.34
N PRO A 52 37.21 13.35 -9.66
CA PRO A 52 36.32 14.12 -8.81
C PRO A 52 35.00 13.37 -8.60
N LEU A 53 34.37 13.59 -7.45
CA LEU A 53 33.05 13.04 -7.18
C LEU A 53 32.00 13.79 -7.99
N THR A 54 31.31 13.09 -8.89
CA THR A 54 30.30 13.66 -9.78
C THR A 54 28.92 13.66 -9.14
N LEU A 55 28.26 14.82 -9.16
CA LEU A 55 26.95 15.08 -8.58
C LEU A 55 26.01 15.64 -9.65
N HIS A 56 24.81 15.08 -9.76
CA HIS A 56 23.77 15.58 -10.66
C HIS A 56 22.59 16.08 -9.86
N CYS A 57 21.94 17.14 -10.33
CA CYS A 57 20.76 17.69 -9.71
C CYS A 57 19.69 17.98 -10.76
N ASN A 58 18.51 17.38 -10.60
CA ASN A 58 17.36 17.64 -11.45
C ASN A 58 16.44 18.67 -10.80
N ILE A 59 16.14 19.74 -11.53
CA ILE A 59 15.28 20.84 -11.12
C ILE A 59 13.96 20.72 -11.87
N THR A 60 12.88 20.45 -11.15
CA THR A 60 11.57 20.26 -11.81
C THR A 60 10.92 21.60 -12.18
N GLU A 61 10.01 21.58 -13.16
CA GLU A 61 9.21 22.75 -13.56
C GLU A 61 8.40 23.38 -12.41
N SER A 62 8.15 22.62 -11.34
CA SER A 62 7.42 23.07 -10.17
C SER A 62 8.33 23.73 -9.10
N TYR A 63 9.62 23.88 -9.35
CA TYR A 63 10.54 24.61 -8.48
C TYR A 63 10.14 26.10 -8.34
N PRO A 64 10.12 26.68 -7.13
CA PRO A 64 10.63 26.17 -5.85
C PRO A 64 9.56 25.50 -4.97
N SER A 65 8.37 25.20 -5.51
CA SER A 65 7.33 24.49 -4.75
C SER A 65 7.67 23.02 -4.50
N SER A 66 8.46 22.42 -5.40
CA SER A 66 9.13 21.14 -5.19
C SER A 66 10.64 21.32 -5.05
N SER A 67 11.25 20.44 -4.26
CA SER A 67 12.69 20.42 -4.04
C SER A 67 13.44 19.85 -5.24
N PRO A 68 14.65 20.36 -5.56
CA PRO A 68 15.57 19.70 -6.48
C PRO A 68 15.97 18.30 -5.99
N ILE A 69 16.25 17.39 -6.92
CA ILE A 69 16.59 15.99 -6.64
C ILE A 69 18.07 15.77 -6.97
N TRP A 70 18.85 15.27 -6.01
CA TRP A 70 20.30 15.10 -6.13
C TRP A 70 20.70 13.63 -6.30
N PHE A 71 21.66 13.38 -7.17
CA PHE A 71 22.24 12.07 -7.47
C PHE A 71 23.76 12.15 -7.39
N VAL A 72 24.39 11.03 -7.08
CA VAL A 72 25.85 10.88 -7.06
C VAL A 72 26.25 9.65 -7.84
N ASP A 73 27.26 9.79 -8.70
CA ASP A 73 27.82 8.67 -9.46
C ASP A 73 28.95 8.02 -8.63
N SER A 74 28.56 7.29 -7.57
CA SER A 74 29.47 6.61 -6.66
C SER A 74 28.79 5.48 -5.89
N ASP A 75 29.50 4.35 -5.74
CA ASP A 75 29.07 3.20 -4.95
C ASP A 75 29.39 3.34 -3.44
N ASP A 76 29.85 4.50 -2.95
CA ASP A 76 30.13 4.71 -1.52
C ASP A 76 28.83 4.85 -0.71
N PRO A 77 28.51 3.90 0.20
CA PRO A 77 27.27 3.92 0.97
C PRO A 77 27.17 5.13 1.92
N ASN A 78 28.31 5.75 2.29
CA ASN A 78 28.27 6.96 3.10
C ASN A 78 27.75 8.17 2.32
N LEU A 79 27.97 8.21 1.00
CA LEU A 79 27.43 9.25 0.12
C LEU A 79 25.93 9.08 -0.08
N THR A 80 25.45 7.83 -0.23
CA THR A 80 24.02 7.52 -0.28
C THR A 80 23.30 8.04 0.97
N SER A 81 23.88 7.82 2.15
CA SER A 81 23.33 8.34 3.40
C SER A 81 23.33 9.88 3.51
N VAL A 82 24.31 10.55 2.88
CA VAL A 82 24.32 12.03 2.81
C VAL A 82 23.17 12.55 1.94
N LEU A 83 22.87 11.90 0.81
CA LEU A 83 21.77 12.30 -0.07
C LEU A 83 20.38 12.00 0.54
N GLU A 84 20.19 10.85 1.18
CA GLU A 84 18.94 10.53 1.91
C GLU A 84 18.63 11.59 2.99
N ARG A 85 19.66 12.02 3.72
CA ARG A 85 19.53 13.09 4.72
C ARG A 85 19.23 14.45 4.11
N LEU A 86 19.64 14.71 2.87
CA LEU A 86 19.30 15.94 2.16
C LEU A 86 17.81 15.97 1.81
N GLU A 87 17.24 14.85 1.35
CA GLU A 87 15.81 14.71 1.02
C GLU A 87 14.91 14.86 2.26
N ASP A 88 15.35 14.40 3.43
CA ASP A 88 14.60 14.50 4.68
C ASP A 88 14.57 15.92 5.29
N THR A 89 15.29 16.90 4.73
CA THR A 89 15.26 18.29 5.22
C THR A 89 13.96 19.00 4.81
N LYS A 90 12.88 18.76 5.57
CA LYS A 90 11.49 19.22 5.32
C LYS A 90 11.25 20.73 5.09
N ASN A 91 12.27 21.58 5.19
CA ASN A 91 12.14 23.04 5.10
C ASN A 91 13.11 23.73 4.12
N ASN A 92 13.95 23.01 3.36
CA ASN A 92 14.91 23.62 2.42
C ASN A 92 14.60 23.24 0.96
N ASN A 93 13.67 23.96 0.35
CA ASN A 93 13.34 23.80 -1.08
C ASN A 93 14.23 24.66 -2.00
N SER A 94 15.12 25.49 -1.44
CA SER A 94 16.01 26.36 -2.22
C SER A 94 17.24 25.60 -2.68
N LEU A 95 17.52 25.64 -3.98
CA LEU A 95 18.70 25.04 -4.60
C LEU A 95 19.99 25.52 -3.93
N ARG A 96 20.11 26.82 -3.64
CA ARG A 96 21.25 27.40 -2.90
C ARG A 96 21.44 26.80 -1.51
N GLN A 97 20.36 26.63 -0.75
CA GLN A 97 20.44 26.11 0.62
C GLN A 97 20.80 24.62 0.62
N GLN A 98 20.24 23.86 -0.32
CA GLN A 98 20.60 22.45 -0.51
C GLN A 98 22.05 22.29 -0.94
N LEU A 99 22.52 23.10 -1.89
CA LEU A 99 23.91 23.09 -2.34
C LEU A 99 24.87 23.45 -1.19
N LYS A 100 24.55 24.47 -0.40
CA LYS A 100 25.33 24.83 0.80
C LYS A 100 25.45 23.67 1.77
N TRP A 101 24.32 23.03 2.07
CA TRP A 101 24.26 21.88 2.97
C TRP A 101 25.08 20.70 2.44
N LEU A 102 24.91 20.37 1.16
CA LEU A 102 25.59 19.26 0.51
C LEU A 102 27.11 19.45 0.53
N ILE A 103 27.60 20.65 0.17
CA ILE A 103 29.03 20.95 0.23
C ILE A 103 29.56 20.82 1.67
N CYS A 104 28.80 21.22 2.69
CA CYS A 104 29.22 21.11 4.08
C CYS A 104 29.29 19.65 4.57
N GLU A 105 28.33 18.81 4.20
CA GLU A 105 28.36 17.38 4.56
C GLU A 105 29.44 16.62 3.81
N LEU A 106 29.69 16.93 2.53
CA LEU A 106 30.80 16.35 1.78
C LEU A 106 32.15 16.77 2.37
N CYS A 107 32.30 18.04 2.77
CA CYS A 107 33.49 18.49 3.48
C CYS A 107 33.71 17.74 4.80
N ARG A 108 32.64 17.49 5.56
CA ARG A 108 32.69 16.72 6.81
C ARG A 108 33.03 15.25 6.56
N LEU A 109 32.43 14.64 5.54
CA LEU A 109 32.62 13.23 5.20
C LEU A 109 34.07 12.96 4.78
N TYR A 110 34.63 13.79 3.91
CA TYR A 110 36.00 13.65 3.43
C TYR A 110 37.05 14.36 4.29
N ASN A 111 36.64 14.93 5.42
CA ASN A 111 37.50 15.65 6.37
C ASN A 111 38.34 16.76 5.71
N VAL A 112 37.70 17.58 4.88
CA VAL A 112 38.32 18.72 4.19
C VAL A 112 37.81 20.06 4.69
N PRO A 113 38.66 21.11 4.71
CA PRO A 113 38.22 22.44 5.13
C PRO A 113 37.20 23.00 4.14
N LYS A 114 36.11 23.55 4.68
CA LYS A 114 35.11 24.31 3.93
C LYS A 114 35.75 25.57 3.32
N HIS A 115 35.53 25.80 2.03
CA HIS A 115 36.00 27.02 1.35
C HIS A 115 35.16 28.23 1.78
N LEU A 116 35.76 29.42 1.83
CA LEU A 116 35.07 30.64 2.27
C LEU A 116 33.89 31.01 1.36
N ASP A 117 34.00 30.65 0.08
CA ASP A 117 32.99 30.92 -0.96
C ASP A 117 31.64 30.22 -0.68
N VAL A 118 31.64 29.16 0.14
CA VAL A 118 30.39 28.51 0.57
C VAL A 118 29.54 29.42 1.47
N GLU A 119 30.13 30.45 2.10
CA GLU A 119 29.38 31.49 2.82
C GLU A 119 28.79 32.56 1.88
N MET A 120 29.28 32.69 0.65
CA MET A 120 28.68 33.59 -0.36
C MET A 120 27.27 33.13 -0.76
N LEU A 121 26.95 31.85 -0.54
CA LEU A 121 25.61 31.28 -0.74
C LEU A 121 24.53 31.83 0.20
N ASP A 122 24.87 32.63 1.21
CA ASP A 122 23.90 33.33 2.06
C ASP A 122 23.60 34.75 1.59
N GLN A 123 24.36 35.28 0.60
CA GLN A 123 24.18 36.65 0.13
C GLN A 123 22.96 36.79 -0.79
N PRO A 124 22.19 37.89 -0.72
CA PRO A 124 21.06 38.11 -1.63
C PRO A 124 21.54 38.14 -3.09
N LEU A 125 20.71 37.65 -4.03
CA LEU A 125 21.03 37.68 -5.46
C LEU A 125 21.28 39.14 -5.90
N PRO A 126 22.31 39.41 -6.71
CA PRO A 126 22.59 40.76 -7.19
C PRO A 126 21.42 41.28 -8.04
N THR A 127 20.72 42.31 -7.56
CA THR A 127 19.65 42.98 -8.31
C THR A 127 20.25 43.88 -9.40
N GLY A 128 20.05 43.53 -10.67
CA GLY A 128 20.34 44.42 -11.79
C GLY A 128 19.47 45.68 -11.73
N GLN A 129 20.09 46.84 -11.92
CA GLN A 129 19.45 48.16 -11.93
C GLN A 129 18.57 48.37 -13.19
N ASN A 130 17.51 49.17 -13.02
CA ASN A 130 16.59 49.66 -14.06
C ASN A 130 17.29 50.36 -15.24
N GLY A 131 16.74 50.21 -16.47
CA GLY A 131 17.06 51.10 -17.59
C GLY A 131 16.37 50.77 -18.92
N THR A 132 15.26 51.47 -19.20
CA THR A 132 14.76 51.96 -20.50
C THR A 132 14.37 51.02 -21.66
N THR A 133 13.16 51.30 -22.16
CA THR A 133 12.57 51.01 -23.47
C THR A 133 13.57 51.06 -24.63
N GLU A 134 13.64 50.01 -25.46
CA GLU A 134 13.90 50.10 -26.90
C GLU A 134 13.49 48.80 -27.63
N GLU A 135 13.21 48.95 -28.92
CA GLU A 135 12.53 48.01 -29.81
C GLU A 135 13.42 46.81 -30.24
N VAL A 136 12.73 45.77 -30.74
CA VAL A 136 13.18 44.55 -31.42
C VAL A 136 14.55 44.62 -32.14
N THR A 137 15.47 43.70 -31.84
CA THR A 137 16.30 42.97 -32.84
C THR A 137 16.79 41.61 -32.30
N SER A 138 17.01 40.71 -33.25
CA SER A 138 17.31 39.28 -33.20
C SER A 138 18.77 38.96 -32.91
N GLU A 139 19.16 38.65 -31.66
CA GLU A 139 20.54 38.19 -31.33
C GLU A 139 20.63 37.25 -30.10
N GLU A 140 19.60 36.45 -29.77
CA GLU A 140 19.68 35.49 -28.62
C GLU A 140 19.73 34.00 -29.03
N GLU A 141 20.05 33.68 -30.29
CA GLU A 141 20.24 32.29 -30.77
C GLU A 141 21.71 31.84 -30.87
N GLU A 142 22.70 32.65 -30.47
CA GLU A 142 24.13 32.34 -30.72
C GLU A 142 24.94 31.77 -29.52
N GLU A 143 24.35 31.59 -28.32
CA GLU A 143 25.10 31.02 -27.17
C GLU A 143 24.92 29.49 -26.98
N GLU A 144 24.13 28.79 -27.80
CA GLU A 144 23.86 27.34 -27.63
C GLU A 144 24.82 26.41 -28.41
N GLU A 145 25.72 26.91 -29.27
CA GLU A 145 26.53 26.06 -30.17
C GLU A 145 27.99 25.78 -29.74
N GLU A 146 28.51 26.32 -28.63
CA GLU A 146 29.97 26.28 -28.39
C GLU A 146 30.56 25.09 -27.59
N MET A 147 29.80 24.02 -27.28
CA MET A 147 30.32 22.93 -26.42
C MET A 147 30.17 21.50 -27.00
N ALA A 148 29.98 21.39 -28.32
CA ALA A 148 29.82 20.10 -29.00
C ALA A 148 30.93 19.79 -30.02
N GLU A 149 32.20 19.97 -29.65
CA GLU A 149 33.32 19.41 -30.44
C GLU A 149 34.41 18.90 -29.48
N ASP A 150 34.53 17.58 -29.38
CA ASP A 150 35.81 16.84 -29.45
C ASP A 150 35.62 15.38 -29.00
N ILE A 151 35.96 14.47 -29.92
CA ILE A 151 36.56 13.12 -29.80
C ILE A 151 36.00 12.24 -30.93
N GLU A 152 36.53 12.48 -32.13
CA GLU A 152 36.82 11.41 -33.08
C GLU A 152 38.26 10.92 -32.80
N ASP A 153 38.50 9.62 -33.03
CA ASP A 153 39.77 8.86 -32.94
C ASP A 153 39.94 7.99 -31.68
N LEU A 154 39.59 6.71 -31.81
CA LEU A 154 40.55 5.60 -31.64
C LEU A 154 39.92 4.25 -32.01
N ASP A 155 40.30 3.83 -33.20
CA ASP A 155 40.03 2.54 -33.81
C ASP A 155 40.79 1.36 -33.16
N HIS A 156 40.11 0.20 -33.14
CA HIS A 156 40.64 -1.17 -33.17
C HIS A 156 41.38 -1.76 -31.95
N TYR A 157 40.78 -2.77 -31.30
CA TYR A 157 41.51 -3.98 -30.85
C TYR A 157 40.59 -5.22 -30.83
N GLU A 158 41.06 -6.30 -31.46
CA GLU A 158 40.37 -7.59 -31.65
C GLU A 158 40.23 -8.40 -30.35
N MET A 159 39.12 -9.14 -30.23
CA MET A 159 38.90 -10.14 -29.17
C MET A 159 39.75 -11.39 -29.42
N LYS A 160 40.54 -11.81 -28.41
CA LYS A 160 41.11 -13.17 -28.34
C LYS A 160 40.29 -14.03 -27.39
N GLU A 161 39.81 -15.16 -27.90
CA GLU A 161 39.28 -16.30 -27.15
C GLU A 161 40.40 -16.97 -26.35
N GLU A 162 40.17 -17.29 -25.08
CA GLU A 162 40.91 -18.33 -24.37
C GLU A 162 39.94 -19.34 -23.71
N GLU A 163 40.17 -20.61 -24.03
CA GLU A 163 39.52 -21.80 -23.48
C GLU A 163 40.17 -22.26 -22.13
N PRO A 164 39.54 -23.18 -21.37
CA PRO A 164 39.64 -23.23 -19.92
C PRO A 164 40.82 -24.08 -19.41
N ILE A 165 41.42 -23.68 -18.28
CA ILE A 165 42.38 -24.52 -17.54
C ILE A 165 41.77 -25.01 -16.24
N SER A 166 41.73 -26.32 -16.12
CA SER A 166 41.21 -27.09 -14.99
C SER A 166 42.07 -26.99 -13.73
N GLY A 167 41.39 -26.88 -12.58
CA GLY A 167 41.60 -27.80 -11.47
C GLY A 167 42.41 -27.30 -10.28
N LYS A 168 41.70 -27.00 -9.19
CA LYS A 168 41.98 -27.57 -7.85
C LYS A 168 40.74 -27.45 -6.95
N LYS A 169 40.38 -28.59 -6.34
CA LYS A 169 39.29 -28.77 -5.39
C LYS A 169 39.60 -28.10 -4.05
N SER A 170 38.61 -27.40 -3.50
CA SER A 170 38.35 -27.37 -2.05
C SER A 170 36.85 -27.15 -1.82
N GLU A 171 36.24 -28.20 -1.29
CA GLU A 171 35.07 -28.27 -0.42
C GLU A 171 34.34 -26.95 -0.10
N ASP A 172 33.20 -26.71 -0.74
CA ASP A 172 31.95 -26.24 -0.10
C ASP A 172 30.77 -26.37 -1.10
N GLU A 173 30.33 -27.60 -1.39
CA GLU A 173 29.11 -27.81 -2.19
C GLU A 173 27.87 -27.68 -1.29
N GLY A 174 27.27 -26.49 -1.27
CA GLY A 174 25.94 -26.34 -0.66
C GLY A 174 25.26 -24.99 -0.80
N ILE A 175 26.01 -23.87 -0.83
CA ILE A 175 25.41 -22.55 -0.54
C ILE A 175 25.39 -21.59 -1.75
N GLU A 176 26.21 -21.82 -2.78
CA GLU A 176 26.29 -20.89 -3.92
C GLU A 176 25.15 -21.03 -4.94
N LYS A 177 24.50 -22.21 -5.06
CA LYS A 177 23.38 -22.39 -5.99
C LYS A 177 22.12 -21.64 -5.56
N GLU A 178 21.88 -21.51 -4.27
CA GLU A 178 20.75 -20.73 -3.73
C GLU A 178 21.02 -19.22 -3.86
N ASN A 179 22.22 -18.76 -3.53
CA ASN A 179 22.56 -17.34 -3.65
C ASN A 179 22.62 -16.86 -5.11
N LEU A 180 23.06 -17.70 -6.05
CA LEU A 180 23.00 -17.38 -7.48
C LEU A 180 21.54 -17.32 -7.98
N ALA A 181 20.68 -18.21 -7.50
CA ALA A 181 19.25 -18.20 -7.80
C ALA A 181 18.52 -17.00 -7.16
N ILE A 182 18.95 -16.55 -5.98
CA ILE A 182 18.45 -15.36 -5.29
C ILE A 182 18.91 -14.09 -6.02
N LEU A 183 20.17 -14.02 -6.47
CA LEU A 183 20.69 -12.90 -7.26
C LEU A 183 20.05 -12.81 -8.65
N GLU A 184 19.76 -13.95 -9.31
CA GLU A 184 18.93 -13.96 -10.52
C GLU A 184 17.50 -13.53 -10.23
N LYS A 185 16.91 -13.93 -9.10
CA LYS A 185 15.58 -13.47 -8.65
C LYS A 185 15.55 -11.97 -8.41
N ILE A 186 16.56 -11.41 -7.75
CA ILE A 186 16.63 -9.98 -7.43
C ILE A 186 16.90 -9.16 -8.70
N ARG A 187 17.81 -9.61 -9.58
CA ARG A 187 18.03 -8.99 -10.91
C ARG A 187 16.78 -9.04 -11.80
N LYS A 188 16.00 -10.12 -11.74
CA LYS A 188 14.68 -10.19 -12.39
C LYS A 188 13.71 -9.20 -11.76
N THR A 189 13.54 -9.24 -10.44
CA THR A 189 12.54 -8.44 -9.71
C THR A 189 12.72 -6.93 -9.89
N GLN A 190 13.96 -6.40 -9.92
CA GLN A 190 14.18 -4.95 -10.15
C GLN A 190 13.99 -4.50 -11.61
N ARG A 191 14.03 -5.41 -12.60
CA ARG A 191 13.69 -5.11 -14.02
C ARG A 191 12.23 -5.42 -14.36
N GLN A 192 11.54 -6.19 -13.52
CA GLN A 192 10.22 -6.78 -13.77
C GLN A 192 9.03 -5.85 -13.52
N ASP A 193 9.21 -4.64 -12.96
CA ASP A 193 8.02 -3.86 -12.59
C ASP A 193 7.22 -3.36 -13.81
N HIS A 194 7.81 -3.33 -15.02
CA HIS A 194 7.08 -3.01 -16.25
C HIS A 194 7.54 -3.74 -17.53
N LEU A 195 8.52 -4.67 -17.45
CA LEU A 195 9.01 -5.45 -18.60
C LEU A 195 8.99 -6.94 -18.28
N ASN A 196 8.65 -7.79 -19.26
CA ASN A 196 8.60 -9.24 -19.10
C ASN A 196 10.00 -9.81 -18.80
N ASP A 197 10.07 -10.92 -18.06
CA ASP A 197 11.29 -11.67 -17.67
C ASP A 197 12.25 -11.95 -18.84
N ASN A 198 11.70 -11.99 -20.06
CA ASN A 198 12.40 -12.34 -21.29
C ASN A 198 12.82 -11.13 -22.14
N PHE A 199 12.58 -9.89 -21.71
CA PHE A 199 13.11 -8.72 -22.41
C PHE A 199 14.65 -8.68 -22.30
N PRO A 200 15.41 -8.36 -23.36
CA PRO A 200 14.99 -7.82 -24.66
C PRO A 200 14.70 -8.89 -25.73
N PHE A 201 14.66 -10.18 -25.41
CA PHE A 201 14.44 -11.25 -26.38
C PHE A 201 12.95 -11.40 -26.77
N ASP A 202 12.04 -11.16 -25.83
CA ASP A 202 10.61 -10.99 -26.09
C ASP A 202 10.22 -9.48 -26.05
N PRO A 203 9.18 -9.06 -26.79
CA PRO A 203 8.76 -7.66 -26.80
C PRO A 203 8.26 -7.17 -25.43
N PRO A 204 8.39 -5.86 -25.15
CA PRO A 204 7.78 -5.27 -23.96
C PRO A 204 6.25 -5.32 -24.06
N PHE A 205 5.58 -5.52 -22.94
CA PHE A 205 4.12 -5.43 -22.89
C PHE A 205 3.69 -3.96 -22.76
N VAL A 206 3.07 -3.41 -23.80
CA VAL A 206 2.64 -2.00 -23.82
C VAL A 206 1.13 -1.88 -23.97
N ARG A 207 0.52 -1.03 -23.15
CA ARG A 207 -0.92 -0.70 -23.20
C ARG A 207 -1.19 0.76 -22.90
N VAL A 208 -2.26 1.29 -23.48
CA VAL A 208 -2.82 2.60 -23.17
C VAL A 208 -3.54 2.53 -21.83
N VAL A 209 -3.11 3.37 -20.88
CA VAL A 209 -3.75 3.48 -19.56
C VAL A 209 -4.92 4.46 -19.60
N LEU A 210 -4.72 5.62 -20.23
CA LEU A 210 -5.70 6.70 -20.36
C LEU A 210 -5.23 7.75 -21.38
N PRO A 211 -6.15 8.47 -22.08
CA PRO A 211 -7.60 8.28 -22.08
C PRO A 211 -8.02 7.01 -22.85
N VAL A 212 -9.30 6.63 -22.77
CA VAL A 212 -9.82 5.52 -23.60
C VAL A 212 -9.83 5.97 -25.06
N LEU A 213 -9.19 5.18 -25.93
CA LEU A 213 -9.07 5.48 -27.35
C LEU A 213 -9.92 4.51 -28.19
N SER A 214 -10.40 5.02 -29.32
CA SER A 214 -10.97 4.23 -30.41
C SER A 214 -10.15 4.41 -31.68
N GLY A 215 -10.02 3.35 -32.47
CA GLY A 215 -9.04 3.32 -33.56
C GLY A 215 -7.61 3.23 -33.03
N GLY A 216 -6.63 3.64 -33.83
CA GLY A 216 -5.22 3.66 -33.42
C GLY A 216 -4.61 2.27 -33.19
N TYR A 217 -5.27 1.20 -33.64
CA TYR A 217 -4.92 -0.20 -33.31
C TYR A 217 -4.97 -0.51 -31.79
N VAL A 218 -5.72 0.28 -31.02
CA VAL A 218 -5.96 0.05 -29.59
C VAL A 218 -7.14 -0.91 -29.41
N LEU A 219 -6.91 -2.01 -28.69
CA LEU A 219 -7.91 -3.03 -28.37
C LEU A 219 -8.61 -2.75 -27.02
N GLY A 220 -9.66 -3.51 -26.72
CA GLY A 220 -10.34 -3.47 -25.43
C GLY A 220 -9.37 -3.70 -24.27
N GLY A 221 -9.47 -2.91 -23.20
CA GLY A 221 -8.52 -2.93 -22.07
C GLY A 221 -7.21 -2.15 -22.31
N GLY A 222 -7.04 -1.52 -23.48
CA GLY A 222 -5.92 -0.62 -23.80
C GLY A 222 -4.73 -1.29 -24.49
N ALA A 223 -4.77 -2.59 -24.79
CA ALA A 223 -3.67 -3.27 -25.48
C ALA A 223 -3.43 -2.70 -26.90
N LEU A 224 -2.18 -2.69 -27.36
CA LEU A 224 -1.80 -2.21 -28.69
C LEU A 224 -1.58 -3.36 -29.67
N CYS A 225 -2.31 -3.38 -30.78
CA CYS A 225 -2.16 -4.36 -31.84
C CYS A 225 -1.13 -3.87 -32.87
N MET A 226 0.16 -4.07 -32.57
CA MET A 226 1.28 -3.61 -33.39
C MET A 226 2.24 -4.76 -33.70
N GLU A 227 2.69 -4.87 -34.95
CA GLU A 227 3.56 -5.97 -35.39
C GLU A 227 4.87 -6.03 -34.61
N LEU A 228 5.51 -4.87 -34.34
CA LEU A 228 6.74 -4.83 -33.54
C LEU A 228 6.56 -5.28 -32.08
N LEU A 229 5.33 -5.33 -31.55
CA LEU A 229 5.03 -5.85 -30.21
C LEU A 229 4.61 -7.32 -30.23
N THR A 230 4.78 -8.00 -31.38
CA THR A 230 4.56 -9.45 -31.53
C THR A 230 5.88 -10.20 -31.54
N LYS A 231 5.85 -11.49 -31.21
CA LYS A 231 7.05 -12.36 -31.26
C LYS A 231 7.69 -12.42 -32.65
N GLN A 232 6.91 -12.22 -33.71
CA GLN A 232 7.37 -12.28 -35.09
C GLN A 232 7.99 -10.96 -35.56
N GLY A 233 7.49 -9.82 -35.09
CA GLY A 233 7.96 -8.50 -35.50
C GLY A 233 8.94 -7.81 -34.54
N TRP A 234 9.12 -8.37 -33.33
CA TRP A 234 10.04 -7.84 -32.34
C TRP A 234 11.50 -8.16 -32.67
N SER A 235 12.38 -7.19 -32.41
CA SER A 235 13.83 -7.39 -32.43
C SER A 235 14.44 -6.77 -31.18
N SER A 236 15.36 -7.49 -30.53
CA SER A 236 16.11 -7.00 -29.37
C SER A 236 17.01 -5.80 -29.68
N ALA A 237 17.19 -5.48 -30.96
CA ALA A 237 17.92 -4.29 -31.43
C ALA A 237 17.10 -2.99 -31.32
N TYR A 238 15.78 -3.05 -31.11
CA TYR A 238 14.97 -1.85 -30.96
C TYR A 238 15.22 -1.19 -29.60
N SER A 239 15.62 0.09 -29.62
CA SER A 239 15.65 0.90 -28.41
C SER A 239 14.23 1.20 -27.94
N ILE A 240 14.03 1.36 -26.62
CA ILE A 240 12.72 1.72 -26.06
C ILE A 240 12.22 3.06 -26.63
N GLU A 241 13.12 4.02 -26.87
CA GLU A 241 12.79 5.29 -27.52
C GLU A 241 12.19 5.08 -28.92
N SER A 242 12.79 4.20 -29.73
CA SER A 242 12.28 3.87 -31.07
C SER A 242 10.90 3.21 -31.01
N VAL A 243 10.65 2.36 -30.00
CA VAL A 243 9.35 1.72 -29.75
C VAL A 243 8.30 2.77 -29.38
N ILE A 244 8.62 3.72 -28.49
CA ILE A 244 7.73 4.81 -28.09
C ILE A 244 7.38 5.69 -29.30
N MET A 245 8.36 6.06 -30.12
CA MET A 245 8.14 6.83 -31.35
C MET A 245 7.22 6.10 -32.33
N GLN A 246 7.42 4.78 -32.53
CA GLN A 246 6.59 3.99 -33.44
C GLN A 246 5.15 3.83 -32.92
N ILE A 247 4.95 3.70 -31.60
CA ILE A 247 3.62 3.72 -30.97
C ILE A 247 2.91 5.04 -31.27
N ASN A 248 3.60 6.17 -31.07
CA ASN A 248 3.03 7.49 -31.34
C ASN A 248 2.61 7.63 -32.81
N ALA A 249 3.50 7.26 -33.74
CA ALA A 249 3.19 7.28 -35.18
C ALA A 249 2.01 6.36 -35.55
N THR A 250 1.92 5.18 -34.92
CA THR A 250 0.85 4.20 -35.19
C THR A 250 -0.51 4.65 -34.68
N LEU A 251 -0.56 5.31 -33.51
CA LEU A 251 -1.79 5.91 -33.00
C LEU A 251 -2.34 6.97 -33.95
N VAL A 252 -1.46 7.83 -34.50
CA VAL A 252 -1.84 8.85 -35.49
C VAL A 252 -2.30 8.20 -36.81
N LYS A 253 -1.50 7.26 -37.35
CA LYS A 253 -1.82 6.54 -38.59
C LYS A 253 -3.14 5.77 -38.50
N GLY A 254 -3.40 5.13 -37.36
CA GLY A 254 -4.64 4.40 -37.08
C GLY A 254 -5.83 5.30 -36.74
N LYS A 255 -5.69 6.63 -36.84
CA LYS A 255 -6.73 7.62 -36.55
C LYS A 255 -7.32 7.46 -35.15
N ALA A 256 -6.47 7.29 -34.14
CA ALA A 256 -6.91 7.23 -32.74
C ALA A 256 -7.80 8.45 -32.40
N ARG A 257 -8.90 8.20 -31.69
CA ARG A 257 -9.84 9.22 -31.19
C ARG A 257 -10.14 8.96 -29.73
N VAL A 258 -10.09 10.03 -28.93
CA VAL A 258 -10.48 9.99 -27.52
C VAL A 258 -11.98 9.72 -27.41
N GLN A 259 -12.36 8.67 -26.69
CA GLN A 259 -13.75 8.39 -26.33
C GLN A 259 -14.12 9.14 -25.05
N PHE A 260 -14.74 10.31 -25.20
CA PHE A 260 -15.14 11.16 -24.06
C PHE A 260 -16.27 10.56 -23.20
N GLY A 261 -17.08 9.66 -23.77
CA GLY A 261 -18.16 8.93 -23.07
C GLY A 261 -17.79 7.52 -22.62
N ALA A 262 -16.56 7.07 -22.85
CA ALA A 262 -16.08 5.83 -22.25
C ALA A 262 -15.92 6.05 -20.75
N ASN A 263 -16.40 5.11 -19.94
CA ASN A 263 -16.24 5.14 -18.49
C ASN A 263 -14.76 5.34 -18.15
N LYS A 264 -14.37 6.58 -17.81
CA LYS A 264 -13.11 6.87 -17.11
C LYS A 264 -13.06 5.90 -15.95
N ASN A 265 -11.94 5.24 -15.67
CA ASN A 265 -11.76 4.39 -14.49
C ASN A 265 -12.42 5.07 -13.27
N VAL A 266 -13.64 4.63 -12.93
CA VAL A 266 -14.38 5.17 -11.81
C VAL A 266 -13.63 4.65 -10.59
N ARG A 267 -12.74 5.49 -10.03
CA ARG A 267 -12.16 5.20 -8.73
C ARG A 267 -13.29 5.36 -7.72
N ILE A 268 -13.97 4.26 -7.43
CA ILE A 268 -15.00 4.25 -6.41
C ILE A 268 -14.25 4.38 -5.08
N LEU A 269 -14.36 5.55 -4.46
CA LEU A 269 -13.75 5.80 -3.15
C LEU A 269 -14.52 5.01 -2.09
N PRO A 270 -13.82 4.41 -1.11
CA PRO A 270 -14.50 3.78 0.01
C PRO A 270 -15.26 4.84 0.81
N HIS A 271 -16.48 4.50 1.21
CA HIS A 271 -17.25 5.26 2.17
C HIS A 271 -17.06 4.70 3.59
N THR A 272 -16.90 3.37 3.71
CA THR A 272 -16.67 2.69 4.98
C THR A 272 -15.51 1.70 4.83
N VAL A 273 -14.61 1.64 5.81
CA VAL A 273 -13.56 0.63 5.90
C VAL A 273 -13.74 -0.19 7.16
N LEU A 274 -13.68 -1.51 7.02
CA LEU A 274 -13.44 -2.43 8.13
C LEU A 274 -12.05 -3.01 7.97
N TYR A 275 -11.17 -2.84 8.94
CA TYR A 275 -9.92 -3.61 8.95
C TYR A 275 -9.80 -4.43 10.22
N MET A 276 -9.22 -5.62 10.06
CA MET A 276 -8.89 -6.53 11.14
C MET A 276 -7.43 -6.88 10.99
N ALA A 277 -6.69 -6.82 12.09
CA ALA A 277 -5.30 -7.21 12.09
C ALA A 277 -4.97 -7.95 13.37
N ASP A 278 -4.04 -8.88 13.23
CA ASP A 278 -3.53 -9.69 14.33
C ASP A 278 -2.85 -8.81 15.38
N SER A 279 -2.94 -9.23 16.64
CA SER A 279 -2.32 -8.57 17.78
C SER A 279 -0.81 -8.35 17.61
N GLU A 280 -0.08 -9.26 16.96
CA GLU A 280 1.36 -9.14 16.68
C GLU A 280 1.67 -7.97 15.71
N THR A 281 0.76 -7.65 14.79
CA THR A 281 0.89 -6.53 13.83
C THR A 281 1.08 -5.17 14.51
N PHE A 282 0.63 -5.04 15.76
CA PHE A 282 0.69 -3.81 16.54
C PHE A 282 1.71 -3.84 17.69
N ILE A 283 2.57 -4.86 17.74
CA ILE A 283 3.65 -4.97 18.74
C ILE A 283 4.95 -4.46 18.11
N SER A 284 5.43 -3.29 18.56
CA SER A 284 6.81 -2.89 18.30
C SER A 284 7.75 -3.64 19.25
N LEU A 285 8.62 -4.50 18.71
CA LEU A 285 9.73 -5.10 19.44
C LEU A 285 10.93 -4.15 19.42
N GLU A 286 11.01 -3.22 20.38
CA GLU A 286 12.28 -2.54 20.64
C GLU A 286 13.22 -3.45 21.46
N GLU A 287 14.31 -3.90 20.84
CA GLU A 287 15.43 -4.54 21.54
C GLU A 287 16.21 -3.51 22.38
N CYS A 288 15.76 -3.27 23.62
CA CYS A 288 16.61 -2.61 24.60
C CYS A 288 17.77 -3.55 24.97
N ARG A 289 18.99 -3.19 24.58
CA ARG A 289 20.22 -3.88 24.97
C ARG A 289 20.24 -4.14 26.47
N GLY A 290 20.14 -5.43 26.84
CA GLY A 290 20.30 -5.90 28.20
C GLY A 290 19.09 -5.65 29.08
N HIS A 291 18.10 -6.54 29.01
CA HIS A 291 17.17 -7.06 30.03
C HIS A 291 15.81 -7.33 29.36
N LYS A 292 15.45 -8.62 29.25
CA LYS A 292 14.22 -9.11 28.61
C LYS A 292 12.97 -8.65 29.38
N ARG A 293 12.50 -7.43 29.13
CA ARG A 293 11.12 -7.01 29.44
C ARG A 293 10.56 -6.32 28.20
N ALA A 294 9.69 -7.03 27.49
CA ALA A 294 8.84 -6.46 26.46
C ALA A 294 8.01 -5.32 27.09
N ARG A 295 8.24 -4.10 26.64
CA ARG A 295 7.46 -2.93 27.08
C ARG A 295 6.46 -2.63 25.97
N LYS A 296 5.18 -2.88 26.25
CA LYS A 296 4.04 -2.70 25.33
C LYS A 296 3.79 -1.20 25.09
N ARG A 297 4.48 -0.60 24.12
CA ARG A 297 4.29 0.76 23.55
C ARG A 297 4.71 0.61 22.08
N THR A 298 3.95 0.87 21.03
CA THR A 298 2.83 1.79 20.75
C THR A 298 1.92 1.17 19.67
N SER A 299 0.72 0.66 20.01
CA SER A 299 -0.21 0.02 19.06
C SER A 299 -0.96 0.98 18.14
N MET A 300 -0.94 2.28 18.45
CA MET A 300 -1.76 3.29 17.78
C MET A 300 -1.09 3.92 16.56
N GLU A 301 0.24 3.91 16.46
CA GLU A 301 0.95 4.60 15.37
C GLU A 301 0.72 3.92 14.03
N THR A 302 0.76 2.59 13.99
CA THR A 302 0.42 1.79 12.80
C THR A 302 -1.04 2.00 12.38
N ALA A 303 -1.97 2.02 13.34
CA ALA A 303 -3.37 2.30 13.07
C ALA A 303 -3.57 3.72 12.50
N LEU A 304 -2.95 4.73 13.11
CA LEU A 304 -2.98 6.11 12.63
C LEU A 304 -2.33 6.28 11.25
N ALA A 305 -1.23 5.57 10.97
CA ALA A 305 -0.60 5.57 9.66
C ALA A 305 -1.52 4.94 8.60
N LEU A 306 -2.18 3.83 8.95
CA LEU A 306 -3.14 3.14 8.08
C LEU A 306 -4.37 4.01 7.80
N GLU A 307 -4.91 4.71 8.80
CA GLU A 307 -6.03 5.64 8.61
C GLU A 307 -5.70 6.81 7.69
N LYS A 308 -4.46 7.31 7.72
CA LYS A 308 -4.00 8.37 6.82
C LYS A 308 -3.99 7.94 5.35
N LEU A 309 -4.05 6.64 5.06
CA LEU A 309 -4.18 6.12 3.70
C LEU A 309 -5.60 6.27 3.14
N PHE A 310 -6.61 6.42 4.00
CA PHE A 310 -8.01 6.50 3.59
C PHE A 310 -8.48 7.95 3.39
N PRO A 311 -9.50 8.18 2.52
CA PRO A 311 -10.09 9.51 2.37
C PRO A 311 -10.62 10.04 3.71
N LYS A 312 -10.46 11.34 3.98
CA LYS A 312 -10.88 11.99 5.24
C LYS A 312 -12.37 11.82 5.60
N GLN A 313 -13.22 11.52 4.60
CA GLN A 313 -14.66 11.35 4.77
C GLN A 313 -15.05 9.88 4.98
N CYS A 314 -14.08 8.97 4.91
CA CYS A 314 -14.31 7.55 5.06
C CYS A 314 -14.50 7.20 6.55
N GLN A 315 -15.50 6.40 6.84
CA GLN A 315 -15.72 5.86 8.17
C GLN A 315 -14.91 4.59 8.34
N VAL A 316 -13.87 4.63 9.16
CA VAL A 316 -12.96 3.52 9.44
C VAL A 316 -13.33 2.88 10.77
N LEU A 317 -13.42 1.55 10.78
CA LEU A 317 -13.50 0.71 11.96
C LEU A 317 -12.33 -0.27 11.94
N GLY A 318 -11.45 -0.15 12.93
CA GLY A 318 -10.27 -0.99 13.09
C GLY A 318 -10.34 -1.85 14.33
N ILE A 319 -10.22 -3.16 14.20
CA ILE A 319 -10.19 -4.09 15.35
C ILE A 319 -8.93 -4.94 15.35
N VAL A 320 -8.48 -5.30 16.56
CA VAL A 320 -7.32 -6.16 16.79
C VAL A 320 -7.80 -7.50 17.30
N THR A 321 -7.33 -8.59 16.69
CA THR A 321 -7.79 -9.95 16.99
C THR A 321 -6.60 -10.88 17.25
N PRO A 322 -6.79 -12.01 17.97
CA PRO A 322 -5.75 -13.04 18.15
C PRO A 322 -5.30 -13.78 16.90
N GLY A 323 -6.08 -13.71 15.82
CA GLY A 323 -5.77 -14.35 14.54
C GLY A 323 -6.76 -13.90 13.48
N ILE A 324 -6.48 -14.21 12.22
CA ILE A 324 -7.20 -13.68 11.06
C ILE A 324 -7.63 -14.81 10.12
N VAL A 325 -8.80 -14.65 9.52
CA VAL A 325 -9.21 -15.43 8.34
C VAL A 325 -9.26 -14.46 7.16
N VAL A 326 -8.57 -14.79 6.08
CA VAL A 326 -8.46 -13.88 4.93
C VAL A 326 -8.43 -14.64 3.61
N THR A 327 -9.12 -14.10 2.61
CA THR A 327 -8.90 -14.46 1.21
C THR A 327 -7.85 -13.51 0.63
N PRO A 328 -6.67 -13.99 0.24
CA PRO A 328 -5.59 -13.13 -0.26
C PRO A 328 -6.04 -12.29 -1.45
N MET A 329 -5.48 -11.07 -1.55
CA MET A 329 -5.79 -10.12 -2.64
C MET A 329 -5.59 -10.74 -4.02
N GLY A 330 -6.37 -10.26 -4.99
CA GLY A 330 -6.41 -10.78 -6.35
C GLY A 330 -7.82 -11.24 -6.70
N SER A 331 -8.00 -12.53 -6.96
CA SER A 331 -9.31 -13.10 -7.28
C SER A 331 -10.08 -13.48 -6.02
N GLY A 332 -11.40 -13.27 -6.02
CA GLY A 332 -12.30 -13.86 -5.01
C GLY A 332 -12.25 -15.39 -4.98
N SER A 333 -11.70 -16.01 -6.03
CA SER A 333 -11.44 -17.45 -6.14
C SER A 333 -10.19 -17.94 -5.39
N ASN A 334 -9.37 -17.04 -4.82
CA ASN A 334 -8.16 -17.42 -4.07
C ASN A 334 -8.52 -18.26 -2.84
N ARG A 335 -7.71 -19.27 -2.51
CA ARG A 335 -7.95 -20.10 -1.31
C ARG A 335 -7.89 -19.23 -0.03
N PRO A 336 -8.92 -19.24 0.83
CA PRO A 336 -8.89 -18.52 2.09
C PRO A 336 -7.89 -19.17 3.05
N GLN A 337 -7.31 -18.37 3.93
CA GLN A 337 -6.28 -18.76 4.88
C GLN A 337 -6.72 -18.42 6.31
N GLU A 338 -6.68 -19.43 7.17
CA GLU A 338 -6.71 -19.33 8.63
C GLU A 338 -5.28 -19.06 9.11
N ILE A 339 -5.02 -17.82 9.54
CA ILE A 339 -3.74 -17.38 10.09
C ILE A 339 -3.93 -17.21 11.60
N GLU A 340 -3.62 -18.27 12.34
CA GLU A 340 -3.80 -18.34 13.80
C GLU A 340 -2.65 -17.72 14.59
N ILE A 341 -1.47 -17.58 13.98
CA ILE A 341 -0.25 -17.03 14.60
C ILE A 341 0.50 -16.23 13.54
N GLY A 342 1.05 -15.09 13.93
CA GLY A 342 1.90 -14.25 13.08
C GLY A 342 1.23 -12.96 12.60
N GLU A 343 2.07 -12.01 12.22
CA GLU A 343 1.66 -10.72 11.66
C GLU A 343 0.79 -10.91 10.41
N SER A 344 -0.47 -10.49 10.52
CA SER A 344 -1.44 -10.61 9.44
C SER A 344 -2.58 -9.62 9.61
N GLY A 345 -3.25 -9.28 8.51
CA GLY A 345 -4.40 -8.40 8.54
C GLY A 345 -4.98 -8.18 7.15
N PHE A 346 -6.18 -7.60 7.12
CA PHE A 346 -6.86 -7.21 5.90
C PHE A 346 -7.73 -5.97 6.12
N ALA A 347 -8.07 -5.30 5.02
CA ALA A 347 -9.05 -4.22 5.00
C ALA A 347 -10.12 -4.50 3.93
N LEU A 348 -11.39 -4.40 4.34
CA LEU A 348 -12.56 -4.39 3.47
C LEU A 348 -12.97 -2.95 3.22
N LEU A 349 -12.92 -2.56 1.94
CA LEU A 349 -13.23 -1.22 1.47
C LEU A 349 -14.63 -1.23 0.86
N PHE A 350 -15.60 -0.67 1.57
CA PHE A 350 -16.98 -0.59 1.11
C PHE A 350 -17.22 0.74 0.40
N PRO A 351 -17.49 0.74 -0.91
CA PRO A 351 -17.93 1.94 -1.61
C PRO A 351 -19.35 2.30 -1.20
N GLN A 352 -19.83 3.46 -1.67
CA GLN A 352 -21.26 3.72 -1.66
C GLN A 352 -21.98 2.73 -2.59
N ILE A 353 -22.89 1.94 -2.01
CA ILE A 353 -23.71 0.97 -2.74
C ILE A 353 -25.15 1.49 -2.72
N GLU A 354 -25.77 1.61 -3.90
CA GLU A 354 -27.14 2.10 -4.02
C GLU A 354 -28.11 1.31 -3.11
N GLY A 355 -28.99 1.97 -2.37
CA GLY A 355 -29.98 1.29 -1.53
C GLY A 355 -29.41 0.40 -0.41
N ILE A 356 -28.11 0.48 -0.11
CA ILE A 356 -27.46 -0.21 0.99
C ILE A 356 -26.71 0.83 1.82
N LYS A 357 -27.04 0.89 3.12
CA LYS A 357 -26.36 1.73 4.11
C LYS A 357 -25.52 0.84 5.01
N ILE A 358 -24.22 1.11 5.04
CA ILE A 358 -23.26 0.46 5.94
C ILE A 358 -22.81 1.53 6.93
N GLN A 359 -23.01 1.30 8.22
CA GLN A 359 -22.73 2.30 9.25
C GLN A 359 -22.03 1.67 10.45
N PRO A 360 -20.87 2.19 10.89
CA PRO A 360 -20.26 1.77 12.13
C PRO A 360 -21.00 2.36 13.33
N PHE A 361 -20.94 1.65 14.45
CA PHE A 361 -21.44 2.10 15.74
C PHE A 361 -20.43 1.78 16.84
N HIS A 362 -20.48 2.54 17.93
CA HIS A 362 -19.59 2.38 19.07
C HIS A 362 -20.31 2.75 20.37
N PHE A 363 -20.27 1.83 21.33
CA PHE A 363 -20.79 1.99 22.68
C PHE A 363 -19.65 1.78 23.67
N ILE A 364 -19.21 2.86 24.31
CA ILE A 364 -18.17 2.81 25.34
C ILE A 364 -18.82 2.44 26.68
N LYS A 365 -18.26 1.45 27.38
CA LYS A 365 -18.69 1.10 28.73
C LYS A 365 -18.25 2.19 29.71
N ASP A 366 -19.18 3.03 30.15
CA ASP A 366 -18.96 3.98 31.23
C ASP A 366 -18.97 3.26 32.60
N PRO A 367 -17.89 3.33 33.40
CA PRO A 367 -17.87 2.78 34.76
C PRO A 367 -18.95 3.35 35.69
N LYS A 368 -19.45 4.56 35.41
CA LYS A 368 -20.45 5.28 36.23
C LYS A 368 -21.88 5.09 35.71
N ASN A 369 -22.05 4.84 34.41
CA ASN A 369 -23.34 4.60 33.79
C ASN A 369 -23.32 3.31 32.99
N LEU A 370 -23.76 2.23 33.62
CA LEU A 370 -23.79 0.90 33.00
C LEU A 370 -25.02 0.70 32.09
N THR A 371 -25.92 1.68 32.00
CA THR A 371 -27.19 1.51 31.28
C THR A 371 -27.03 1.93 29.84
N LEU A 372 -27.20 0.99 28.91
CA LEU A 372 -27.35 1.30 27.50
C LEU A 372 -28.74 1.87 27.27
N GLU A 373 -28.83 3.14 26.91
CA GLU A 373 -30.13 3.77 26.68
C GLU A 373 -30.63 3.50 25.26
N ARG A 374 -31.93 3.22 25.14
CA ARG A 374 -32.58 2.93 23.85
C ARG A 374 -32.31 4.00 22.79
N HIS A 375 -32.26 5.28 23.18
CA HIS A 375 -32.03 6.38 22.25
C HIS A 375 -30.68 6.27 21.54
N GLN A 376 -29.64 5.79 22.23
CA GLN A 376 -28.29 5.61 21.66
C GLN A 376 -28.31 4.57 20.53
N LEU A 377 -29.10 3.49 20.70
CA LEU A 377 -29.30 2.46 19.68
C LEU A 377 -30.12 2.97 18.48
N THR A 378 -31.16 3.77 18.72
CA THR A 378 -31.97 4.38 17.65
C THR A 378 -31.15 5.38 16.82
N GLU A 379 -30.29 6.20 17.46
CA GLU A 379 -29.45 7.20 16.77
C GLU A 379 -28.49 6.58 15.75
N VAL A 380 -27.91 5.42 16.07
CA VAL A 380 -27.03 4.68 15.15
C VAL A 380 -27.80 3.76 14.19
N GLY A 381 -29.13 3.78 14.22
CA GLY A 381 -30.00 3.00 13.33
C GLY A 381 -30.05 1.51 13.63
N LEU A 382 -29.71 1.11 14.86
CA LEU A 382 -29.81 -0.28 15.32
C LEU A 382 -31.22 -0.63 15.84
N LEU A 383 -32.00 0.38 16.23
CA LEU A 383 -33.42 0.26 16.56
C LEU A 383 -34.28 1.15 15.65
N ASP A 384 -35.57 0.83 15.58
CA ASP A 384 -36.58 1.55 14.80
C ASP A 384 -36.22 1.71 13.31
N ASN A 385 -35.39 0.80 12.79
CA ASN A 385 -34.90 0.76 11.43
C ASN A 385 -35.46 -0.49 10.70
N PRO A 386 -36.52 -0.36 9.89
CA PRO A 386 -37.13 -1.49 9.19
C PRO A 386 -36.25 -2.07 8.08
N GLU A 387 -35.19 -1.35 7.67
CA GLU A 387 -34.24 -1.80 6.65
C GLU A 387 -33.04 -2.54 7.24
N LEU A 388 -32.86 -2.58 8.56
CA LEU A 388 -31.75 -3.30 9.19
C LEU A 388 -31.83 -4.80 8.84
N ARG A 389 -30.72 -5.38 8.39
CA ARG A 389 -30.65 -6.79 8.00
C ARG A 389 -29.50 -7.55 8.65
N VAL A 390 -28.34 -6.91 8.81
CA VAL A 390 -27.16 -7.55 9.42
C VAL A 390 -26.51 -6.60 10.40
N VAL A 391 -26.06 -7.14 11.54
CA VAL A 391 -25.20 -6.47 12.51
C VAL A 391 -23.97 -7.35 12.74
N LEU A 392 -22.81 -6.83 12.37
CA LEU A 392 -21.54 -7.37 12.81
C LEU A 392 -21.17 -6.72 14.14
N VAL A 393 -20.94 -7.50 15.20
CA VAL A 393 -20.74 -7.00 16.57
C VAL A 393 -19.45 -7.51 17.18
N PHE A 394 -18.66 -6.60 17.75
CA PHE A 394 -17.36 -6.89 18.34
C PHE A 394 -17.25 -6.30 19.74
N GLY A 395 -17.12 -7.15 20.75
CA GLY A 395 -16.77 -6.72 22.10
C GLY A 395 -15.26 -6.62 22.25
N TYR A 396 -14.75 -5.49 22.71
CA TYR A 396 -13.31 -5.29 22.90
C TYR A 396 -12.97 -5.06 24.37
N ASN A 397 -11.76 -5.47 24.79
CA ASN A 397 -11.33 -5.41 26.19
C ASN A 397 -12.31 -6.09 27.17
N CYS A 398 -12.94 -7.19 26.74
CA CYS A 398 -13.96 -7.91 27.52
C CYS A 398 -13.44 -8.59 28.79
N CYS A 399 -12.12 -8.73 28.94
CA CYS A 399 -11.49 -9.20 30.18
C CYS A 399 -11.66 -8.22 31.36
N LYS A 400 -12.05 -6.97 31.11
CA LYS A 400 -12.28 -5.96 32.14
C LYS A 400 -13.58 -6.23 32.90
N VAL A 401 -13.59 -5.92 34.20
CA VAL A 401 -14.73 -6.18 35.07
C VAL A 401 -16.01 -5.53 34.51
N GLY A 402 -17.04 -6.36 34.34
CA GLY A 402 -18.35 -5.98 33.82
C GLY A 402 -18.42 -5.71 32.32
N ALA A 403 -17.32 -5.85 31.56
CA ALA A 403 -17.31 -5.64 30.12
C ALA A 403 -18.12 -6.72 29.37
N SER A 404 -17.97 -7.99 29.76
CA SER A 404 -18.80 -9.08 29.20
C SER A 404 -20.29 -8.88 29.46
N ASN A 405 -20.67 -8.41 30.67
CA ASN A 405 -22.08 -8.11 30.98
C ASN A 405 -22.62 -6.97 30.12
N TYR A 406 -21.81 -5.93 29.89
CA TYR A 406 -22.19 -4.82 29.01
C TYR A 406 -22.35 -5.29 27.55
N LEU A 407 -21.45 -6.14 27.07
CA LEU A 407 -21.57 -6.78 25.76
C LEU A 407 -22.86 -7.61 25.65
N GLN A 408 -23.19 -8.39 26.68
CA GLN A 408 -24.44 -9.15 26.75
C GLN A 408 -25.67 -8.24 26.69
N GLN A 409 -25.66 -7.10 27.38
CA GLN A 409 -26.77 -6.12 27.32
C GLN A 409 -26.94 -5.51 25.92
N VAL A 410 -25.85 -5.22 25.21
CA VAL A 410 -25.93 -4.73 23.83
C VAL A 410 -26.46 -5.83 22.91
N VAL A 411 -25.96 -7.06 23.04
CA VAL A 411 -26.34 -8.19 22.20
C VAL A 411 -27.80 -8.61 22.42
N SER A 412 -28.29 -8.60 23.66
CA SER A 412 -29.67 -8.99 23.98
C SER A 412 -30.72 -8.07 23.34
N THR A 413 -30.33 -6.85 22.98
CA THR A 413 -31.17 -5.94 22.18
C THR A 413 -31.58 -6.56 20.83
N PHE A 414 -30.77 -7.46 20.28
CA PHE A 414 -30.98 -8.09 18.98
C PHE A 414 -31.63 -9.47 19.05
N SER A 415 -31.83 -10.06 20.24
CA SER A 415 -32.35 -11.43 20.40
C SER A 415 -33.70 -11.63 19.71
N ASP A 416 -34.60 -10.67 19.87
CA ASP A 416 -35.94 -10.68 19.28
C ASP A 416 -36.00 -10.05 17.88
N MET A 417 -34.90 -9.45 17.42
CA MET A 417 -34.86 -8.78 16.13
C MET A 417 -34.70 -9.77 14.98
N ASN A 418 -35.40 -9.49 13.88
CA ASN A 418 -35.33 -10.29 12.67
C ASN A 418 -34.15 -9.86 11.76
N ILE A 419 -32.94 -10.01 12.29
CA ILE A 419 -31.68 -9.64 11.64
C ILE A 419 -30.67 -10.78 11.79
N ILE A 420 -29.63 -10.78 10.95
CA ILE A 420 -28.42 -11.56 11.20
C ILE A 420 -27.56 -10.82 12.22
N LEU A 421 -27.14 -11.56 13.26
CA LEU A 421 -26.13 -11.11 14.21
C LEU A 421 -24.94 -12.06 14.10
N ALA A 422 -23.74 -11.52 13.87
CA ALA A 422 -22.52 -12.30 13.79
C ALA A 422 -21.33 -11.50 14.33
N GLY A 423 -20.36 -12.15 14.95
CA GLY A 423 -19.15 -11.50 15.42
C GLY A 423 -18.55 -12.24 16.61
N GLY A 424 -17.98 -11.50 17.56
CA GLY A 424 -17.28 -12.11 18.68
C GLY A 424 -16.52 -11.14 19.57
N GLN A 425 -15.77 -11.70 20.53
CA GLN A 425 -14.89 -10.95 21.40
C GLN A 425 -13.51 -10.81 20.77
N VAL A 426 -13.04 -9.57 20.63
CA VAL A 426 -11.75 -9.20 20.06
C VAL A 426 -10.85 -8.59 21.13
N ASP A 427 -9.56 -8.46 20.84
CA ASP A 427 -8.60 -8.00 21.85
C ASP A 427 -8.80 -6.51 22.13
N ASN A 428 -8.70 -5.67 21.10
CA ASN A 428 -8.72 -4.23 21.25
C ASN A 428 -9.40 -3.52 20.06
N LEU A 429 -9.86 -2.30 20.31
CA LEU A 429 -10.25 -1.35 19.27
C LEU A 429 -9.02 -0.55 18.84
N SER A 430 -8.68 -0.56 17.55
CA SER A 430 -7.53 0.18 17.03
C SER A 430 -7.90 1.53 16.42
N SER A 431 -9.11 1.69 15.85
CA SER A 431 -9.59 3.03 15.49
C SER A 431 -11.09 3.16 15.21
N LEU A 432 -11.56 4.42 15.27
CA LEU A 432 -12.85 4.91 14.80
C LEU A 432 -12.73 6.38 14.39
N THR A 433 -12.86 6.69 13.10
CA THR A 433 -12.73 8.07 12.54
C THR A 433 -13.82 9.07 12.97
N SER A 434 -14.63 8.81 13.99
CA SER A 434 -15.74 9.68 14.39
C SER A 434 -15.53 10.48 15.68
N GLU A 435 -14.48 10.26 16.46
CA GLU A 435 -14.30 11.01 17.71
C GLU A 435 -13.12 11.98 17.67
N LYS A 436 -13.38 13.24 18.00
CA LYS A 436 -12.38 14.31 18.19
C LYS A 436 -11.53 14.11 19.47
N ASN A 437 -11.57 12.93 20.08
CA ASN A 437 -10.88 12.58 21.31
C ASN A 437 -9.94 11.40 21.06
N PRO A 438 -8.76 11.35 21.69
CA PRO A 438 -7.92 10.16 21.64
C PRO A 438 -8.71 8.97 22.20
N LEU A 439 -8.77 7.87 21.44
CA LEU A 439 -9.32 6.60 21.91
C LEU A 439 -8.66 6.24 23.25
N ASP A 440 -9.47 6.10 24.30
CA ASP A 440 -8.99 5.57 25.56
C ASP A 440 -8.66 4.08 25.35
N ILE A 441 -7.37 3.77 25.25
CA ILE A 441 -6.85 2.40 25.09
C ILE A 441 -7.31 1.52 26.26
N ASP A 442 -7.60 2.14 27.41
CA ASP A 442 -8.11 1.46 28.58
C ASP A 442 -9.65 1.38 28.66
N ALA A 443 -10.38 1.89 27.68
CA ALA A 443 -11.82 1.66 27.59
C ALA A 443 -12.14 0.20 27.25
N ALA A 444 -13.31 -0.25 27.69
CA ALA A 444 -13.98 -1.44 27.16
C ALA A 444 -15.30 -1.03 26.53
N GLY A 445 -15.83 -1.83 25.62
CA GLY A 445 -17.08 -1.48 24.96
C GLY A 445 -17.45 -2.44 23.85
N VAL A 446 -18.40 -1.99 23.05
CA VAL A 446 -18.92 -2.73 21.90
C VAL A 446 -18.85 -1.84 20.67
N VAL A 447 -18.29 -2.36 19.59
CA VAL A 447 -18.29 -1.72 18.27
C VAL A 447 -18.90 -2.67 17.25
N GLY A 448 -19.21 -2.14 16.07
CA GLY A 448 -19.68 -3.01 15.00
C GLY A 448 -20.05 -2.26 13.74
N LEU A 449 -20.58 -3.00 12.78
CA LEU A 449 -21.09 -2.49 11.51
C LEU A 449 -22.51 -2.97 11.30
N SER A 450 -23.42 -2.04 11.05
CA SER A 450 -24.79 -2.33 10.63
C SER A 450 -24.90 -2.26 9.11
N PHE A 451 -25.66 -3.20 8.54
CA PHE A 451 -25.99 -3.23 7.12
C PHE A 451 -27.51 -3.15 7.00
N SER A 452 -27.97 -2.06 6.39
CA SER A 452 -29.39 -1.77 6.17
C SER A 452 -29.69 -1.63 4.69
N GLY A 453 -30.79 -2.22 4.23
CA GLY A 453 -31.25 -2.13 2.85
C GLY A 453 -32.09 -3.34 2.44
N HIS A 454 -33.12 -3.08 1.64
CA HIS A 454 -34.06 -4.11 1.17
C HIS A 454 -33.43 -5.21 0.30
N ARG A 455 -32.27 -4.92 -0.32
CA ARG A 455 -31.58 -5.84 -1.24
C ARG A 455 -30.64 -6.82 -0.52
N ILE A 456 -30.37 -6.61 0.76
CA ILE A 456 -29.43 -7.45 1.51
C ILE A 456 -30.08 -8.81 1.76
N GLN A 457 -29.36 -9.87 1.40
CA GLN A 457 -29.66 -11.24 1.81
C GLN A 457 -28.50 -11.75 2.64
N SER A 458 -28.78 -12.51 3.68
CA SER A 458 -27.73 -13.00 4.56
C SER A 458 -28.14 -14.29 5.24
N ALA A 459 -27.16 -15.13 5.52
CA ALA A 459 -27.34 -16.38 6.23
C ALA A 459 -26.16 -16.63 7.14
N THR A 460 -26.41 -17.26 8.27
CA THR A 460 -25.40 -17.71 9.24
C THR A 460 -25.59 -19.18 9.56
N VAL A 461 -24.47 -19.85 9.79
CA VAL A 461 -24.44 -21.18 10.39
C VAL A 461 -23.44 -21.20 11.55
N LEU A 462 -23.88 -21.77 12.67
CA LEU A 462 -23.08 -22.10 13.83
C LEU A 462 -22.49 -23.50 13.62
N LEU A 463 -21.17 -23.58 13.76
CA LEU A 463 -20.43 -24.82 13.87
C LEU A 463 -20.13 -25.00 15.36
N ASN A 464 -20.91 -25.84 16.03
CA ASN A 464 -20.75 -26.14 17.46
C ASN A 464 -19.52 -27.04 17.72
N GLU A 465 -19.33 -27.42 18.98
CA GLU A 465 -18.23 -28.27 19.44
C GLU A 465 -18.23 -29.69 18.86
N ASP A 466 -19.33 -30.13 18.23
CA ASP A 466 -19.41 -31.46 17.59
C ASP A 466 -18.73 -31.48 16.20
N VAL A 467 -18.55 -30.30 15.58
CA VAL A 467 -17.91 -30.15 14.29
C VAL A 467 -16.40 -30.27 14.46
N SER A 468 -15.88 -31.49 14.41
CA SER A 468 -14.51 -31.83 14.83
C SER A 468 -13.62 -32.41 13.71
N ASP A 469 -14.13 -32.46 12.48
CA ASP A 469 -13.38 -32.89 11.31
C ASP A 469 -13.86 -32.21 10.01
N GLU A 470 -13.11 -32.39 8.92
CA GLU A 470 -13.42 -31.84 7.60
C GLU A 470 -14.83 -32.20 7.13
N LYS A 471 -15.29 -33.44 7.40
CA LYS A 471 -16.58 -33.94 6.93
C LYS A 471 -17.75 -33.26 7.65
N THR A 472 -17.64 -33.09 8.95
CA THR A 472 -18.64 -32.38 9.77
C THR A 472 -18.63 -30.88 9.47
N ALA A 473 -17.46 -30.29 9.18
CA ALA A 473 -17.36 -28.90 8.72
C ALA A 473 -18.03 -28.71 7.34
N GLU A 474 -17.80 -29.62 6.40
CA GLU A 474 -18.49 -29.65 5.10
C GLU A 474 -20.01 -29.79 5.26
N ALA A 475 -20.48 -30.64 6.18
CA ALA A 475 -21.90 -30.76 6.46
C ALA A 475 -22.52 -29.45 6.98
N ALA A 476 -21.78 -28.68 7.79
CA ALA A 476 -22.21 -27.34 8.20
C ALA A 476 -22.26 -26.36 7.02
N MET A 477 -21.26 -26.40 6.12
CA MET A 477 -21.26 -25.57 4.91
C MET A 477 -22.39 -25.93 3.95
N GLN A 478 -22.76 -27.21 3.87
CA GLN A 478 -23.93 -27.64 3.11
C GLN A 478 -25.23 -27.05 3.66
N ARG A 479 -25.37 -26.94 4.99
CA ARG A 479 -26.51 -26.24 5.62
C ARG A 479 -26.55 -24.77 5.22
N LEU A 480 -25.40 -24.08 5.25
CA LEU A 480 -25.30 -22.69 4.81
C LEU A 480 -25.63 -22.54 3.32
N LYS A 481 -25.16 -23.47 2.48
CA LYS A 481 -25.42 -23.47 1.03
C LYS A 481 -26.91 -23.62 0.73
N ALA A 482 -27.64 -24.37 1.55
CA ALA A 482 -29.08 -24.53 1.41
C ALA A 482 -29.88 -23.23 1.60
N ALA A 483 -29.27 -22.17 2.16
CA ALA A 483 -29.87 -20.84 2.22
C ALA A 483 -30.00 -20.16 0.84
N ASN A 484 -29.33 -20.70 -0.19
CA ASN A 484 -29.41 -20.24 -1.58
C ASN A 484 -29.08 -18.74 -1.75
N ILE A 485 -28.11 -18.25 -0.97
CA ILE A 485 -27.57 -16.89 -1.13
C ILE A 485 -26.72 -16.84 -2.42
N PRO A 486 -26.93 -15.84 -3.30
CA PRO A 486 -26.10 -15.68 -4.50
C PRO A 486 -24.62 -15.53 -4.14
N GLU A 487 -23.69 -16.03 -4.96
CA GLU A 487 -22.25 -15.86 -4.66
C GLU A 487 -21.68 -14.53 -5.19
N GLN A 488 -22.17 -14.07 -6.34
CA GLN A 488 -21.74 -12.77 -6.89
C GLN A 488 -22.19 -11.64 -5.97
N ASN A 489 -21.29 -10.71 -5.66
CA ASN A 489 -21.51 -9.59 -4.73
C ASN A 489 -21.79 -10.04 -3.28
N THR A 490 -21.29 -11.22 -2.90
CA THR A 490 -21.39 -11.74 -1.53
C THR A 490 -20.02 -11.80 -0.89
N ILE A 491 -20.00 -11.52 0.41
CA ILE A 491 -18.81 -11.61 1.26
C ILE A 491 -19.10 -12.65 2.35
N GLY A 492 -18.18 -13.57 2.55
CA GLY A 492 -18.19 -14.52 3.66
C GLY A 492 -17.48 -13.94 4.87
N PHE A 493 -18.03 -14.17 6.06
CA PHE A 493 -17.38 -13.91 7.34
C PHE A 493 -17.22 -15.20 8.15
N MET A 494 -16.06 -15.40 8.75
CA MET A 494 -15.76 -16.50 9.68
C MET A 494 -15.28 -15.92 11.01
N PHE A 495 -16.04 -16.14 12.07
CA PHE A 495 -15.68 -15.75 13.44
C PHE A 495 -15.49 -17.01 14.27
N ALA A 496 -14.23 -17.39 14.50
CA ALA A 496 -13.86 -18.64 15.15
C ALA A 496 -13.31 -18.41 16.55
N CYS A 497 -13.53 -19.36 17.45
CA CYS A 497 -12.86 -19.36 18.74
C CYS A 497 -11.37 -19.60 18.58
N VAL A 498 -10.54 -18.94 19.39
CA VAL A 498 -9.12 -19.32 19.53
C VAL A 498 -8.92 -20.77 19.99
N GLY A 499 -9.95 -21.40 20.56
CA GLY A 499 -9.96 -22.83 20.87
C GLY A 499 -10.21 -23.76 19.68
N ARG A 500 -10.42 -23.22 18.47
CA ARG A 500 -10.64 -23.95 17.20
C ARG A 500 -9.33 -24.08 16.42
N GLY A 501 -9.41 -24.25 15.09
CA GLY A 501 -8.24 -24.23 14.21
C GLY A 501 -7.33 -25.45 14.35
N PHE A 502 -6.03 -25.23 14.15
CA PHE A 502 -5.02 -26.25 13.93
C PHE A 502 -5.00 -27.33 15.03
N GLN A 503 -5.02 -26.91 16.30
CA GLN A 503 -4.95 -27.85 17.43
C GLN A 503 -6.24 -28.65 17.57
N TYR A 504 -7.39 -27.98 17.42
CA TYR A 504 -8.70 -28.59 17.55
C TYR A 504 -8.92 -29.67 16.48
N TYR A 505 -8.50 -29.41 15.23
CA TYR A 505 -8.57 -30.37 14.12
C TYR A 505 -7.37 -31.33 14.03
N ARG A 506 -6.70 -31.61 15.16
CA ARG A 506 -5.62 -32.62 15.27
C ARG A 506 -4.46 -32.35 14.31
N ALA A 507 -3.90 -31.14 14.39
CA ALA A 507 -2.79 -30.67 13.56
C ALA A 507 -3.14 -30.52 12.07
N LYS A 508 -4.40 -30.23 11.77
CA LYS A 508 -4.86 -29.82 10.43
C LYS A 508 -5.28 -28.36 10.48
N GLY A 509 -4.57 -27.52 9.75
CA GLY A 509 -4.96 -26.10 9.60
C GLY A 509 -5.94 -25.90 8.46
N ASN A 510 -6.61 -24.75 8.46
CA ASN A 510 -7.46 -24.29 7.35
C ASN A 510 -8.71 -25.14 7.08
N VAL A 511 -9.16 -25.94 8.05
CA VAL A 511 -10.20 -26.96 7.83
C VAL A 511 -11.54 -26.33 7.47
N GLU A 512 -11.94 -25.29 8.18
CA GLU A 512 -13.25 -24.66 8.01
C GLU A 512 -13.27 -23.71 6.82
N ALA A 513 -12.17 -22.97 6.62
CA ALA A 513 -11.98 -22.14 5.45
C ALA A 513 -11.91 -22.97 4.16
N ASP A 514 -11.29 -24.15 4.18
CA ASP A 514 -11.30 -25.09 3.05
C ASP A 514 -12.69 -25.69 2.83
N ALA A 515 -13.39 -26.08 3.90
CA ALA A 515 -14.77 -26.53 3.81
C ALA A 515 -15.65 -25.43 3.17
N PHE A 516 -15.52 -24.17 3.59
CA PHE A 516 -16.25 -23.04 3.01
C PHE A 516 -15.95 -22.91 1.51
N ARG A 517 -14.67 -22.93 1.13
CA ARG A 517 -14.24 -22.79 -0.27
C ARG A 517 -14.82 -23.87 -1.19
N LYS A 518 -15.00 -25.10 -0.70
CA LYS A 518 -15.62 -26.20 -1.46
C LYS A 518 -17.06 -25.90 -1.86
N PHE A 519 -17.83 -25.18 -1.04
CA PHE A 519 -19.24 -24.86 -1.29
C PHE A 519 -19.48 -23.47 -1.87
N PHE A 520 -18.54 -22.55 -1.70
CA PHE A 520 -18.62 -21.16 -2.16
C PHE A 520 -17.34 -20.75 -2.92
N PRO A 521 -17.12 -21.31 -4.13
CA PRO A 521 -15.86 -21.16 -4.86
C PRO A 521 -15.54 -19.73 -5.29
N SER A 522 -16.53 -18.85 -5.41
CA SER A 522 -16.35 -17.46 -5.84
C SER A 522 -16.50 -16.41 -4.72
N VAL A 523 -16.90 -16.84 -3.52
CA VAL A 523 -17.10 -15.94 -2.39
C VAL A 523 -15.78 -15.80 -1.61
N PRO A 524 -15.27 -14.58 -1.44
CA PRO A 524 -14.13 -14.35 -0.56
C PRO A 524 -14.59 -14.45 0.91
N LEU A 525 -13.76 -15.08 1.75
CA LEU A 525 -13.96 -15.29 3.18
C LEU A 525 -12.99 -14.43 3.98
N PHE A 526 -13.51 -13.72 4.98
CA PHE A 526 -12.76 -12.85 5.89
C PHE A 526 -13.19 -13.05 7.34
N GLY A 527 -12.41 -12.61 8.32
CA GLY A 527 -12.82 -12.64 9.71
C GLY A 527 -11.65 -12.91 10.64
N PHE A 528 -11.89 -13.57 11.77
CA PHE A 528 -10.89 -13.69 12.82
C PHE A 528 -11.03 -14.95 13.68
N PHE A 529 -9.95 -15.24 14.41
CA PHE A 529 -9.96 -16.04 15.63
C PHE A 529 -10.04 -15.12 16.84
N GLY A 530 -10.95 -15.40 17.78
CA GLY A 530 -11.28 -14.50 18.90
C GLY A 530 -11.66 -15.22 20.19
N ASN A 531 -11.94 -14.44 21.23
CA ASN A 531 -12.13 -14.93 22.62
C ASN A 531 -13.58 -15.34 22.94
N GLY A 532 -14.33 -15.75 21.92
CA GLY A 532 -15.76 -16.08 22.01
C GLY A 532 -16.52 -15.56 20.80
N GLU A 533 -17.57 -16.29 20.41
CA GLU A 533 -18.32 -16.05 19.18
C GLU A 533 -19.72 -15.54 19.51
N ILE A 534 -20.26 -14.69 18.65
CA ILE A 534 -21.62 -14.14 18.78
C ILE A 534 -22.39 -14.45 17.51
N GLY A 535 -23.53 -15.13 17.63
CA GLY A 535 -24.42 -15.42 16.52
C GLY A 535 -25.25 -16.69 16.71
N CYS A 536 -26.01 -17.07 15.69
CA CYS A 536 -26.77 -18.33 15.67
C CYS A 536 -27.08 -18.76 14.23
N ASP A 537 -27.63 -19.97 14.05
CA ASP A 537 -28.20 -20.41 12.77
C ASP A 537 -29.37 -19.51 12.36
N ARG A 538 -29.25 -18.79 11.24
CA ARG A 538 -30.31 -17.88 10.79
C ARG A 538 -30.22 -17.58 9.31
N ILE A 539 -31.36 -17.38 8.65
CA ILE A 539 -31.46 -16.99 7.24
C ILE A 539 -32.40 -15.79 7.12
N VAL A 540 -31.92 -14.73 6.47
CA VAL A 540 -32.66 -13.49 6.18
C VAL A 540 -32.62 -13.27 4.66
N THR A 541 -33.74 -13.54 3.98
CA THR A 541 -33.91 -13.27 2.53
C THR A 541 -35.15 -12.40 2.31
N GLY A 542 -35.16 -11.60 1.23
CA GLY A 542 -36.20 -10.59 0.98
C GLY A 542 -37.64 -11.10 0.96
N ASN A 543 -37.87 -12.40 0.71
CA ASN A 543 -39.22 -12.97 0.58
C ASN A 543 -39.62 -13.92 1.71
N PHE A 544 -38.67 -14.48 2.49
CA PHE A 544 -38.97 -15.43 3.57
C PHE A 544 -37.87 -15.42 4.64
N ILE A 545 -38.29 -15.58 5.89
CA ILE A 545 -37.40 -15.86 7.02
C ILE A 545 -37.63 -17.32 7.41
N LEU A 546 -36.64 -18.17 7.15
CA LEU A 546 -36.63 -19.51 7.73
C LEU A 546 -36.04 -19.41 9.13
N ARG A 547 -36.91 -19.19 10.13
CA ARG A 547 -36.58 -19.44 11.54
C ARG A 547 -36.53 -20.96 11.72
N LYS A 548 -35.34 -21.54 11.81
CA LYS A 548 -35.17 -22.89 12.33
C LYS A 548 -34.04 -22.93 13.35
N CYS A 549 -34.36 -22.48 14.54
CA CYS A 549 -34.11 -23.13 15.82
C CYS A 549 -34.93 -22.36 16.87
N ASN A 550 -35.26 -23.01 17.97
CA ASN A 550 -36.23 -22.60 18.99
C ASN A 550 -36.03 -21.15 19.48
N GLU A 551 -37.05 -20.58 20.16
CA GLU A 551 -36.96 -19.33 20.92
C GLU A 551 -35.52 -19.08 21.42
N VAL A 552 -34.78 -18.22 20.73
CA VAL A 552 -33.38 -17.92 21.07
C VAL A 552 -33.45 -17.21 22.41
N LYS A 553 -33.08 -17.89 23.48
CA LYS A 553 -32.90 -17.24 24.78
C LYS A 553 -31.64 -16.38 24.67
N ASP A 554 -31.51 -15.34 25.49
CA ASP A 554 -30.32 -14.48 25.48
C ASP A 554 -29.00 -15.27 25.61
N ASP A 555 -29.04 -16.44 26.24
CA ASP A 555 -27.89 -17.36 26.39
C ASP A 555 -27.49 -18.11 25.09
N ASP A 556 -28.34 -18.12 24.04
CA ASP A 556 -28.12 -18.90 22.82
C ASP A 556 -27.31 -18.14 21.74
N LEU A 557 -26.98 -16.86 21.99
CA LEU A 557 -26.21 -16.03 21.06
C LEU A 557 -24.72 -16.01 21.34
N PHE A 558 -24.30 -16.37 22.55
CA PHE A 558 -22.90 -16.38 22.97
C PHE A 558 -22.35 -17.80 22.99
N HIS A 559 -21.22 -18.00 22.35
CA HIS A 559 -20.63 -19.33 22.20
C HIS A 559 -19.15 -19.34 22.59
N SER A 560 -18.64 -20.53 22.87
CA SER A 560 -17.23 -20.81 23.12
C SER A 560 -16.87 -22.12 22.43
N TYR A 561 -15.64 -22.23 21.92
CA TYR A 561 -15.21 -23.39 21.13
C TYR A 561 -16.06 -23.64 19.87
N THR A 562 -16.61 -22.57 19.28
CA THR A 562 -17.44 -22.65 18.07
C THR A 562 -16.89 -21.79 16.93
N THR A 563 -17.60 -21.78 15.79
CA THR A 563 -17.42 -20.76 14.75
C THR A 563 -18.75 -20.36 14.19
N ILE A 564 -18.90 -19.06 13.94
CA ILE A 564 -20.00 -18.49 13.17
C ILE A 564 -19.50 -18.23 11.75
N MET A 565 -20.13 -18.89 10.78
CA MET A 565 -19.93 -18.61 9.36
C MET A 565 -21.12 -17.80 8.85
N ALA A 566 -20.87 -16.62 8.28
CA ALA A 566 -21.90 -15.72 7.77
C ALA A 566 -21.68 -15.42 6.28
N LEU A 567 -22.77 -15.24 5.53
CA LEU A 567 -22.75 -14.70 4.17
C LEU A 567 -23.52 -13.39 4.17
N ILE A 568 -22.96 -12.34 3.57
CA ILE A 568 -23.64 -11.06 3.37
C ILE A 568 -23.64 -10.75 1.87
N HIS A 569 -24.81 -10.84 1.25
CA HIS A 569 -25.02 -10.47 -0.15
C HIS A 569 -25.44 -9.00 -0.26
N LEU A 570 -24.71 -8.24 -1.06
CA LEU A 570 -24.91 -6.80 -1.28
C LEU A 570 -25.41 -6.48 -2.71
N GLY A 571 -25.74 -7.50 -3.50
CA GLY A 571 -26.19 -7.35 -4.88
C GLY A 571 -27.70 -7.23 -5.05
N SER A 572 -28.15 -7.01 -6.28
CA SER A 572 -29.56 -7.19 -6.63
C SER A 572 -29.90 -8.68 -6.64
N SER A 573 -31.06 -9.05 -6.10
CA SER A 573 -31.68 -10.37 -6.36
C SER A 573 -32.01 -10.46 -7.86
N LYS A 574 -31.09 -10.98 -8.67
CA LYS A 574 -31.41 -11.38 -10.04
C LYS A 574 -31.83 -12.83 -10.05
#